data_AF-A0A352NK21-F1
#
_entry.id   AF-A0A352NK21-F1
#
_cell.length_a   1.000
_cell.length_b   1.000
_cell.length_c   1.000
_cell.angle_alpha   90.00
_cell.angle_beta   90.00
_cell.angle_gamma   90.00
#
_symmetry.space_group_name_H-M   'P 1'
#
loop_
_entity.id
_entity.type
_entity.pdbx_description
1 polymer ?
#
loop_
_entity_poly.entity_id
_entity_poly.type
_entity_poly.pdbx_seq_one_letter_code
_entity_poly.pdbx_strand_id
1 'polypeptide(L)'
;MEILKKVSEGAKSISEGAKSIGKKSSDLVETTRLKMEISKLEKEMENNITALGNLVYLQYKGDEGLSEEIDRLLLSTRSLESDIADINVQIEKINPGPPICVSCHEELPQNAKFCCNCGVKVPEAPAE
;
A
#
# COMPACT_ATOMS: atom_id res chain seq x y z
N MET A 1 10.15 52.67 -5.52
CA MET A 1 8.90 51.86 -5.47
C MET A 1 9.07 50.53 -6.24
N GLU A 2 10.09 49.73 -5.94
CA GLU A 2 10.31 48.42 -6.60
C GLU A 2 10.27 47.23 -5.65
N ILE A 3 10.37 47.47 -4.34
CA ILE A 3 10.37 46.42 -3.32
C ILE A 3 8.94 45.88 -3.09
N LEU A 4 7.92 46.74 -3.25
CA LEU A 4 6.51 46.39 -3.06
C LEU A 4 5.92 45.52 -4.19
N LYS A 5 6.53 45.53 -5.40
CA LYS A 5 6.08 44.66 -6.50
C LYS A 5 6.55 43.20 -6.32
N LYS A 6 7.78 42.98 -5.87
CA LYS A 6 8.33 41.62 -5.62
C LYS A 6 7.59 40.84 -4.53
N VAL A 7 7.03 41.52 -3.52
CA VAL A 7 6.24 40.88 -2.45
C VAL A 7 4.88 40.36 -2.98
N SER A 8 4.28 41.04 -3.96
CA SER A 8 2.99 40.63 -4.54
C SER A 8 3.09 39.40 -5.47
N GLU A 9 4.25 39.19 -6.11
CA GLU A 9 4.52 38.03 -6.96
C GLU A 9 4.86 36.78 -6.13
N GLY A 10 5.59 36.94 -5.02
CA GLY A 10 5.86 35.85 -4.07
C GLY A 10 4.62 35.33 -3.34
N ALA A 11 3.60 36.16 -3.15
CA ALA A 11 2.31 35.74 -2.56
C ALA A 11 1.49 34.84 -3.50
N LYS A 12 1.64 34.99 -4.83
CA LYS A 12 0.93 34.15 -5.81
C LYS A 12 1.55 32.76 -5.92
N SER A 13 2.88 32.63 -5.84
CA SER A 13 3.56 31.33 -5.81
C SER A 13 3.32 30.53 -4.51
N ILE A 14 2.98 31.21 -3.40
CA ILE A 14 2.65 30.55 -2.12
C ILE A 14 1.22 29.98 -2.15
N SER A 15 0.29 30.59 -2.88
CA SER A 15 -1.08 30.10 -3.07
C SER A 15 -1.14 28.74 -3.79
N GLU A 16 -0.25 28.52 -4.76
CA GLU A 16 -0.14 27.22 -5.46
C GLU A 16 0.62 26.17 -4.63
N GLY A 17 1.62 26.60 -3.85
CA GLY A 17 2.32 25.72 -2.89
C GLY A 17 1.43 25.24 -1.73
N ALA A 18 0.54 26.09 -1.22
CA ALA A 18 -0.34 25.80 -0.07
C ALA A 18 -1.40 24.72 -0.37
N LYS A 19 -1.87 24.59 -1.62
CA LYS A 19 -2.85 23.57 -2.00
C LYS A 19 -2.25 22.15 -2.10
N SER A 20 -0.93 22.05 -2.29
CA SER A 20 -0.24 20.76 -2.44
C SER A 20 0.14 20.11 -1.10
N ILE A 21 0.17 20.87 0.00
CA ILE A 21 0.57 20.40 1.34
C ILE A 21 -0.61 19.72 2.06
N GLY A 22 -1.83 20.23 1.92
CA GLY A 22 -3.02 19.68 2.58
C GLY A 22 -3.46 18.30 2.05
N LYS A 23 -3.38 18.06 0.73
CA LYS A 23 -3.71 16.74 0.15
C LYS A 23 -2.71 15.66 0.57
N LYS A 24 -1.41 15.95 0.47
CA LYS A 24 -0.36 15.00 0.90
C LYS A 24 -0.48 14.63 2.38
N SER A 25 -0.90 15.55 3.27
CA SER A 25 -1.09 15.19 4.68
C SER A 25 -2.27 14.24 4.92
N SER A 26 -3.37 14.37 4.19
CA SER A 26 -4.54 13.49 4.34
C SER A 26 -4.23 12.08 3.83
N ASP A 27 -3.58 11.98 2.68
CA ASP A 27 -3.23 10.70 2.05
C ASP A 27 -2.23 9.89 2.91
N LEU A 28 -1.31 10.59 3.58
CA LEU A 28 -0.36 9.97 4.52
C LEU A 28 -1.05 9.43 5.78
N VAL A 29 -2.01 10.17 6.35
CA VAL A 29 -2.78 9.72 7.52
C VAL A 29 -3.60 8.49 7.17
N GLU A 30 -4.30 8.53 6.03
CA GLU A 30 -5.11 7.39 5.58
C GLU A 30 -4.24 6.17 5.27
N THR A 31 -3.12 6.34 4.55
CA THR A 31 -2.17 5.24 4.29
C THR A 31 -1.64 4.65 5.60
N THR A 32 -1.35 5.48 6.60
CA THR A 32 -0.89 5.00 7.91
C THR A 32 -1.98 4.21 8.63
N ARG A 33 -3.23 4.67 8.59
CA ARG A 33 -4.38 3.97 9.16
C ARG A 33 -4.56 2.59 8.52
N LEU A 34 -4.54 2.50 7.19
CA LEU A 34 -4.67 1.26 6.44
C LEU A 34 -3.51 0.28 6.75
N LYS A 35 -2.28 0.78 6.89
CA LYS A 35 -1.13 -0.05 7.30
C LYS A 35 -1.26 -0.60 8.72
N MET A 36 -1.82 0.18 9.65
CA MET A 36 -2.11 -0.32 11.00
C MET A 36 -3.18 -1.41 10.99
N GLU A 37 -4.17 -1.28 10.09
CA GLU A 37 -5.21 -2.29 9.89
C GLU A 37 -4.61 -3.60 9.33
N ILE A 38 -3.75 -3.52 8.30
CA ILE A 38 -2.98 -4.68 7.81
C ILE A 38 -2.20 -5.33 8.94
N SER A 39 -1.44 -4.56 9.73
CA SER A 39 -0.62 -5.12 10.81
C SER A 39 -1.45 -5.88 11.85
N LYS A 40 -2.68 -5.43 12.12
CA LYS A 40 -3.61 -6.14 13.00
C LYS A 40 -4.07 -7.46 12.38
N LEU A 41 -4.47 -7.44 11.11
CA LEU A 41 -4.92 -8.64 10.39
C LEU A 41 -3.78 -9.67 10.24
N GLU A 42 -2.57 -9.21 9.95
CA GLU A 42 -1.36 -10.06 9.90
C GLU A 42 -1.10 -10.73 11.25
N LYS A 43 -1.28 -10.01 12.36
CA LYS A 43 -1.12 -10.60 13.70
C LYS A 43 -2.19 -11.66 13.97
N GLU A 44 -3.42 -11.44 13.55
CA GLU A 44 -4.50 -12.42 13.66
C GLU A 44 -4.21 -13.66 12.80
N MET A 45 -3.73 -13.46 11.59
CA MET A 45 -3.30 -14.52 10.67
C MET A 45 -2.15 -15.34 11.26
N GLU A 46 -1.13 -14.70 11.85
CA GLU A 46 -0.03 -15.37 12.54
C GLU A 46 -0.53 -16.26 13.68
N ASN A 47 -1.50 -15.77 14.45
CA ASN A 47 -2.12 -16.54 15.53
C ASN A 47 -2.90 -17.75 14.98
N ASN A 48 -3.64 -17.59 13.89
CA ASN A 48 -4.34 -18.69 13.22
C ASN A 48 -3.38 -19.76 12.72
N ILE A 49 -2.29 -19.36 12.05
CA ILE A 49 -1.26 -20.28 11.54
C ILE A 49 -0.59 -21.04 12.70
N THR A 50 -0.31 -20.35 13.80
CA THR A 50 0.25 -20.97 15.02
C THR A 50 -0.72 -22.00 15.61
N ALA A 51 -2.01 -21.67 15.71
CA ALA A 51 -3.04 -22.58 16.19
C ALA A 51 -3.22 -23.79 15.25
N LEU A 52 -3.22 -23.57 13.93
CA LEU A 52 -3.25 -24.63 12.92
C LEU A 52 -2.07 -25.60 13.08
N GLY A 53 -0.85 -25.07 13.24
CA GLY A 53 0.33 -25.91 13.46
C GLY A 53 0.19 -26.81 14.70
N ASN A 54 -0.35 -26.28 15.79
CA ASN A 54 -0.64 -27.07 17.00
C ASN A 54 -1.69 -28.15 16.74
N LEU A 55 -2.80 -27.82 16.09
CA LEU A 55 -3.89 -28.76 15.82
C LEU A 55 -3.46 -29.88 14.88
N VAL A 56 -2.72 -29.55 13.83
CA VAL A 56 -2.15 -30.55 12.90
C VAL A 56 -1.16 -31.46 13.63
N TYR A 57 -0.34 -30.91 14.53
CA TYR A 57 0.56 -31.72 15.35
C TYR A 57 -0.20 -32.67 16.29
N LEU A 58 -1.26 -32.20 16.96
CA LEU A 58 -2.11 -33.04 17.81
C LEU A 58 -2.81 -34.14 17.00
N GLN A 59 -3.33 -33.80 15.82
CA GLN A 59 -3.91 -34.77 14.90
C GLN A 59 -2.90 -35.84 14.48
N TYR A 60 -1.65 -35.45 14.20
CA TYR A 60 -0.57 -36.39 13.88
C TYR A 60 -0.22 -37.31 15.06
N LYS A 61 -0.42 -36.84 16.30
CA LYS A 61 -0.27 -37.66 17.52
C LYS A 61 -1.42 -38.63 17.77
N GLY A 62 -2.49 -38.56 16.99
CA GLY A 62 -3.67 -39.43 17.10
C GLY A 62 -4.84 -38.80 17.85
N ASP A 63 -4.83 -37.50 18.14
CA ASP A 63 -6.01 -36.82 18.65
C ASP A 63 -7.08 -36.70 17.53
N GLU A 64 -8.31 -37.09 17.85
CA GLU A 64 -9.45 -37.08 16.93
C GLU A 64 -10.36 -35.85 17.14
N GLY A 65 -11.24 -35.57 16.18
CA GLY A 65 -12.24 -34.51 16.29
C GLY A 65 -11.71 -33.09 16.09
N LEU A 66 -10.49 -32.92 15.58
CA LEU A 66 -9.87 -31.60 15.37
C LEU A 66 -10.19 -30.96 14.00
N SER A 67 -10.79 -31.72 13.07
CA SER A 67 -10.99 -31.28 11.68
C SER A 67 -11.86 -30.02 11.55
N GLU A 68 -12.94 -29.91 12.33
CA GLU A 68 -13.83 -28.73 12.28
C GLU A 68 -13.12 -27.44 12.72
N GLU A 69 -12.26 -27.57 13.73
CA GLU A 69 -11.42 -26.47 14.23
C GLU A 69 -10.40 -26.04 13.16
N ILE A 70 -9.73 -27.02 12.54
CA ILE A 70 -8.78 -26.81 11.46
C ILE A 70 -9.47 -26.10 10.28
N ASP A 71 -10.62 -26.62 9.82
CA ASP A 71 -11.36 -26.04 8.70
C ASP A 71 -11.79 -24.60 8.99
N ARG A 72 -12.26 -24.32 10.21
CA ARG A 72 -12.62 -22.96 10.61
C ARG A 72 -11.42 -22.01 10.57
N LEU A 73 -10.26 -22.42 11.10
CA LEU A 73 -9.05 -21.61 11.08
C LEU A 73 -8.52 -21.40 9.65
N LEU A 74 -8.62 -22.40 8.78
CA LEU A 74 -8.28 -22.27 7.35
C LEU A 74 -9.19 -21.24 6.65
N LEU A 75 -10.49 -21.30 6.88
CA LEU A 75 -11.45 -20.34 6.32
C LEU A 75 -11.20 -18.92 6.84
N SER A 76 -10.99 -18.77 8.14
CA SER A 76 -10.65 -17.49 8.77
C SER A 76 -9.36 -16.91 8.20
N THR A 77 -8.30 -17.72 8.09
CA THR A 77 -7.01 -17.33 7.51
C THR A 77 -7.16 -16.84 6.07
N ARG A 78 -7.90 -17.56 5.23
CA ARG A 78 -8.16 -17.16 3.84
C ARG A 78 -8.94 -15.84 3.73
N SER A 79 -9.85 -15.58 4.65
CA SER A 79 -10.55 -14.30 4.71
C SER A 79 -9.59 -13.16 5.01
N LEU A 80 -8.72 -13.34 6.01
CA LEU A 80 -7.72 -12.34 6.38
C LEU A 80 -6.74 -12.05 5.23
N GLU A 81 -6.31 -13.08 4.49
CA GLU A 81 -5.49 -12.92 3.29
C GLU A 81 -6.19 -12.05 2.23
N SER A 82 -7.48 -12.28 2.00
CA SER A 82 -8.29 -11.48 1.07
C SER A 82 -8.41 -10.03 1.54
N ASP A 83 -8.71 -9.81 2.82
CA ASP A 83 -8.86 -8.47 3.39
C ASP A 83 -7.55 -7.68 3.29
N ILE A 84 -6.41 -8.32 3.59
CA ILE A 84 -5.08 -7.71 3.45
C ILE A 84 -4.80 -7.36 1.98
N ALA A 85 -5.14 -8.24 1.03
CA ALA A 85 -4.97 -7.96 -0.39
C ALA A 85 -5.81 -6.76 -0.84
N ASP A 86 -7.07 -6.68 -0.41
CA ASP A 86 -7.97 -5.57 -0.73
C ASP A 86 -7.50 -4.24 -0.14
N ILE A 87 -6.97 -4.25 1.09
CA ILE A 87 -6.39 -3.04 1.71
C ILE A 87 -5.12 -2.59 0.97
N ASN A 88 -4.27 -3.53 0.53
CA ASN A 88 -3.09 -3.19 -0.26
C ASN A 88 -3.46 -2.52 -1.59
N VAL A 89 -4.51 -3.00 -2.27
CA VAL A 89 -5.06 -2.35 -3.48
C VAL A 89 -5.55 -0.94 -3.17
N GLN A 90 -6.14 -0.69 -2.00
CA GLN A 90 -6.54 0.66 -1.58
C GLN A 90 -5.33 1.57 -1.34
N ILE A 91 -4.27 1.07 -0.71
CA ILE A 91 -3.03 1.81 -0.49
C ILE A 91 -2.38 2.19 -1.83
N GLU A 92 -2.34 1.28 -2.81
CA GLU A 92 -1.80 1.55 -4.14
C GLU A 92 -2.58 2.64 -4.89
N LYS A 93 -3.90 2.72 -4.69
CA LYS A 93 -4.73 3.79 -5.26
C LYS A 93 -4.45 5.16 -4.62
N ILE A 94 -4.18 5.20 -3.31
CA ILE A 94 -3.90 6.44 -2.57
C ILE A 94 -2.46 6.91 -2.84
N ASN A 95 -1.50 6.00 -2.82
CA ASN A 95 -0.09 6.28 -2.98
C ASN A 95 0.55 5.26 -3.94
N PRO A 96 0.36 5.44 -5.26
CA PRO A 96 0.93 4.55 -6.26
C PRO A 96 2.45 4.53 -6.17
N GLY A 97 3.01 3.33 -6.23
CA GLY A 97 4.46 3.12 -6.27
C GLY A 97 5.11 3.79 -7.48
N PRO A 98 6.46 3.90 -7.47
CA PRO A 98 7.18 4.40 -8.63
C PRO A 98 6.90 3.51 -9.86
N PRO A 99 6.62 4.08 -11.04
CA PRO A 99 6.43 3.30 -12.26
C PRO A 99 7.68 2.48 -12.58
N ILE A 100 7.50 1.24 -13.04
CA ILE A 100 8.61 0.36 -13.42
C ILE A 100 8.78 0.38 -14.93
N CYS A 101 10.03 0.46 -15.38
CA CYS A 101 10.36 0.41 -16.80
C CYS A 101 10.01 -0.96 -17.42
N VAL A 102 9.18 -0.96 -18.47
CA VAL A 102 8.75 -2.18 -19.17
C VAL A 102 9.87 -2.94 -19.90
N SER A 103 11.00 -2.29 -20.17
CA SER A 103 12.12 -2.92 -20.91
C SER A 103 13.23 -3.41 -19.99
N CYS A 104 13.60 -2.63 -18.99
CA CYS A 104 14.77 -2.92 -18.15
C CYS A 104 14.44 -3.10 -16.66
N HIS A 105 13.17 -2.96 -16.27
CA HIS A 105 12.65 -3.16 -14.91
C HIS A 105 13.22 -2.22 -13.84
N GLU A 106 13.82 -1.10 -14.27
CA GLU A 106 14.26 -0.04 -13.35
C GLU A 106 13.06 0.72 -12.78
N GLU A 107 13.12 1.07 -11.49
CA GLU A 107 12.17 2.00 -10.88
C GLU A 107 12.37 3.42 -11.42
N LEU A 108 11.26 4.05 -11.80
CA LEU A 108 11.27 5.36 -12.42
C LEU A 108 10.62 6.40 -11.50
N PRO A 109 11.05 7.66 -11.56
CA PRO A 109 10.32 8.76 -10.93
C PRO A 109 8.85 8.78 -11.39
N GLN A 110 7.92 9.14 -10.50
CA GLN A 110 6.46 9.15 -10.75
C GLN A 110 6.02 9.91 -12.02
N ASN A 111 6.84 10.83 -12.53
CA ASN A 111 6.56 11.62 -13.74
C ASN A 111 7.59 11.42 -14.86
N ALA A 112 8.33 10.31 -14.86
CA ALA A 112 9.32 10.03 -15.89
C ALA A 112 8.63 9.77 -17.25
N LYS A 113 9.01 10.53 -18.28
CA LYS A 113 8.55 10.30 -19.66
C LYS A 113 9.37 9.24 -20.40
N PHE A 114 10.62 9.04 -19.97
CA PHE A 114 11.58 8.08 -20.51
C PHE A 114 12.32 7.43 -19.34
N CYS A 115 12.72 6.17 -19.52
CA CYS A 115 13.56 5.47 -18.56
C CYS A 115 14.95 6.12 -18.48
N CYS A 116 15.40 6.44 -17.27
CA CYS A 116 16.73 7.00 -17.01
C CYS A 116 17.88 6.01 -17.28
N ASN A 117 17.60 4.71 -17.31
CA ASN A 117 18.58 3.66 -17.54
C ASN A 117 18.66 3.24 -19.04
N CYS A 118 17.54 2.89 -19.66
CA CYS A 118 17.52 2.35 -21.03
C CYS A 118 16.89 3.27 -22.10
N GLY A 119 16.34 4.43 -21.72
CA GLY A 119 15.77 5.39 -22.66
C GLY A 119 14.41 5.02 -23.25
N VAL A 120 13.82 3.87 -22.91
CA VAL A 120 12.47 3.49 -23.39
C VAL A 120 11.42 4.50 -22.90
N LYS A 121 10.46 4.85 -23.77
CA LYS A 121 9.35 5.74 -23.40
C LYS A 121 8.48 5.05 -22.35
N VAL A 122 8.16 5.77 -21.29
CA VAL A 122 7.24 5.29 -20.25
C VAL A 122 5.81 5.42 -20.81
N PRO A 123 4.99 4.36 -20.75
CA PRO A 123 3.57 4.47 -21.08
C PRO A 123 2.93 5.54 -20.20
N GLU A 124 2.22 6.49 -20.82
CA GLU A 124 1.46 7.49 -20.07
C GLU A 124 0.36 6.75 -19.31
N ALA A 125 0.40 6.79 -17.97
CA ALA A 125 -0.67 6.22 -17.16
C ALA A 125 -1.98 6.96 -17.49
N PRO A 126 -3.12 6.26 -17.64
CA PRO A 126 -4.40 6.92 -17.83
C PRO A 126 -4.67 7.81 -16.62
N ALA A 127 -4.90 9.11 -16.90
CA ALA A 127 -5.28 10.07 -15.90
C ALA A 127 -6.78 9.90 -15.58
N GLU A 128 -7.10 9.22 -14.48
CA GLU A 128 -8.42 9.27 -13.84
C GLU A 128 -8.29 9.33 -12.31
#